data_AF-A0AAU3R3Q0-F1
#
_entry.id   AF-A0AAU3R3Q0-F1
#
_cell.length_a   1.000
_cell.length_b   1.000
_cell.length_c   1.000
_cell.angle_alpha   90.00
_cell.angle_beta   90.00
_cell.angle_gamma   90.00
#
_symmetry.space_group_name_H-M   'P 1'
#
loop_
_entity.id
_entity.type
_entity.pdbx_description
1 polymer ?
#
loop_
_entity_poly.entity_id
_entity_poly.type
_entity_poly.pdbx_seq_one_letter_code
_entity_poly.pdbx_strand_id
1 'polypeptide(L)'
;MATSNLDYCGSGFWVRDEQAEVWLYLLAQEAKAVADAPEWLAGACDDWEMRATTGFVGFVSSCLDEHLGTDPARVALALHLSERVLQRLLGRTPAIPKDLVNSYGTGGHDAGFDVDLPVEPMLACGRAFASLLRKQLPPGHDSWAC
;
A
#
# COMPACT_ATOMS: atom_id res chain seq x y z
N MET A 1 3.35 -17.10 -7.23
CA MET A 1 3.04 -15.78 -6.65
C MET A 1 4.27 -14.92 -6.84
N ALA A 2 4.11 -13.78 -7.49
CA ALA A 2 5.18 -12.82 -7.66
C ALA A 2 5.24 -11.88 -6.45
N THR A 3 6.35 -11.18 -6.33
CA THR A 3 6.68 -10.32 -5.19
C THR A 3 7.29 -9.04 -5.70
N SER A 4 6.96 -7.95 -5.02
CA SER A 4 7.41 -6.61 -5.36
C SER A 4 8.13 -5.99 -4.18
N ASN A 5 9.07 -5.09 -4.47
CA ASN A 5 9.75 -4.29 -3.47
C ASN A 5 9.06 -2.93 -3.38
N LEU A 6 8.58 -2.57 -2.20
CA LEU A 6 8.10 -1.23 -1.91
C LEU A 6 9.24 -0.43 -1.30
N ASP A 7 9.71 0.58 -2.03
CA ASP A 7 10.88 1.37 -1.68
C ASP A 7 10.58 2.85 -1.48
N TYR A 8 11.45 3.49 -0.71
CA TYR A 8 11.47 4.93 -0.45
C TYR A 8 12.86 5.34 0.04
N CYS A 9 13.45 6.36 -0.58
CA CYS A 9 14.75 6.92 -0.20
C CYS A 9 15.88 5.87 -0.14
N GLY A 10 15.87 4.85 -1.01
CA GLY A 10 16.89 3.80 -1.07
C GLY A 10 16.80 2.71 0.01
N SER A 11 15.69 2.70 0.76
CA SER A 11 15.29 1.60 1.65
C SER A 11 14.02 0.95 1.11
N GLY A 12 13.82 -0.34 1.39
CA GLY A 12 12.61 -1.02 0.92
C GLY A 12 12.26 -2.26 1.72
N PHE A 13 11.21 -2.95 1.29
CA PHE A 13 10.86 -4.27 1.80
C PHE A 13 10.11 -5.07 0.73
N TRP A 14 10.27 -6.38 0.79
CA TRP A 14 9.62 -7.34 -0.09
C TRP A 14 8.27 -7.75 0.46
N VAL A 15 7.29 -7.79 -0.44
CA VAL A 15 5.91 -8.13 -0.15
C VAL A 15 5.32 -8.89 -1.34
N ARG A 16 4.30 -9.72 -1.11
CA ARG A 16 3.59 -10.37 -2.23
C ARG A 16 2.79 -9.33 -3.00
N ASP A 17 2.72 -9.49 -4.33
CA ASP A 17 2.05 -8.51 -5.19
C ASP A 17 0.61 -8.25 -4.76
N GLU A 18 -0.16 -9.30 -4.47
CA GLU A 18 -1.54 -9.19 -3.99
C GLU A 18 -1.68 -8.33 -2.72
N GLN A 19 -0.67 -8.36 -1.85
CA GLN A 19 -0.69 -7.59 -0.61
C GLN A 19 -0.30 -6.13 -0.88
N ALA A 20 0.67 -5.90 -1.77
CA ALA A 20 1.03 -4.56 -2.23
C ALA A 20 -0.15 -3.88 -2.94
N GLU A 21 -0.82 -4.59 -3.84
CA GLU A 21 -1.96 -4.09 -4.60
C GLU A 21 -3.13 -3.73 -3.68
N VAL A 22 -3.53 -4.64 -2.78
CA VAL A 22 -4.60 -4.37 -1.81
C VAL A 22 -4.21 -3.22 -0.87
N TRP A 23 -2.96 -3.17 -0.41
CA TRP A 23 -2.48 -2.09 0.45
C TRP A 23 -2.54 -0.72 -0.25
N LEU A 24 -2.01 -0.62 -1.47
CA LEU A 24 -2.02 0.63 -2.25
C LEU A 24 -3.44 1.07 -2.60
N TYR A 25 -4.33 0.13 -2.93
CA TYR A 25 -5.74 0.45 -3.14
C TYR A 25 -6.36 1.07 -1.89
N LEU A 26 -6.19 0.44 -0.72
CA LEU A 26 -6.75 0.96 0.53
C LEU A 26 -6.17 2.33 0.89
N LEU A 27 -4.88 2.55 0.63
CA LEU A 27 -4.23 3.84 0.83
C LEU A 27 -4.80 4.91 -0.10
N ALA A 28 -5.00 4.59 -1.38
CA ALA A 28 -5.65 5.48 -2.35
C ALA A 28 -7.07 5.84 -1.90
N GLN A 29 -7.85 4.90 -1.37
CA GLN A 29 -9.19 5.18 -0.87
C GLN A 29 -9.20 6.16 0.32
N GLU A 30 -8.24 6.04 1.26
CA GLU A 30 -8.11 7.02 2.34
C GLU A 30 -7.63 8.39 1.81
N ALA A 31 -6.78 8.42 0.78
CA ALA A 31 -6.36 9.65 0.12
C ALA A 31 -7.52 10.37 -0.58
N LYS A 32 -8.38 9.63 -1.31
CA LYS A 32 -9.61 10.17 -1.94
C LYS A 32 -10.58 10.77 -0.94
N ALA A 33 -10.59 10.27 0.29
CA ALA A 33 -11.49 10.74 1.34
C ALA A 33 -11.01 12.06 2.00
N VAL A 34 -9.81 12.55 1.68
CA VAL A 34 -9.30 13.83 2.20
C VAL A 34 -10.02 14.99 1.50
N ALA A 35 -10.79 15.76 2.27
CA ALA A 35 -11.37 17.01 1.79
C ALA A 35 -10.26 18.03 1.48
N ASP A 36 -10.40 18.78 0.39
CA ASP A 36 -9.41 19.75 -0.08
C ASP A 36 -8.00 19.15 -0.22
N ALA A 37 -7.93 17.94 -0.78
CA ALA A 37 -6.67 17.23 -0.99
C ALA A 37 -5.67 18.09 -1.78
N PRO A 38 -4.41 18.21 -1.31
CA PRO A 38 -3.37 18.91 -2.07
C PRO A 38 -3.08 18.19 -3.38
N GLU A 39 -2.67 18.94 -4.42
CA GLU A 39 -2.48 18.41 -5.78
C GLU A 39 -1.55 17.19 -5.83
N TRP A 40 -0.47 17.19 -5.03
CA TRP A 40 0.43 16.04 -4.95
C TRP A 40 -0.27 14.76 -4.46
N LEU A 41 -1.24 14.88 -3.55
CA LEU A 41 -1.95 13.73 -3.00
C LEU A 41 -2.94 13.17 -4.02
N ALA A 42 -3.52 14.03 -4.87
CA ALA A 42 -4.34 13.58 -5.98
C ALA A 42 -3.51 12.75 -6.97
N GLY A 43 -2.33 13.24 -7.37
CA GLY A 43 -1.40 12.49 -8.23
C GLY A 43 -0.94 11.17 -7.60
N ALA A 44 -0.57 11.20 -6.31
CA ALA A 44 -0.19 9.99 -5.58
C ALA A 44 -1.33 8.96 -5.50
N CYS A 45 -2.55 9.44 -5.28
CA CYS A 45 -3.75 8.60 -5.25
C CYS A 45 -3.98 7.89 -6.58
N ASP A 46 -3.90 8.61 -7.70
CA ASP A 46 -4.11 8.06 -9.04
C ASP A 46 -3.05 6.98 -9.34
N ASP A 47 -1.79 7.22 -8.98
CA ASP A 47 -0.73 6.23 -9.17
C ASP A 47 -0.90 5.01 -8.27
N TRP A 48 -1.26 5.20 -6.98
CA TRP A 48 -1.51 4.08 -6.08
C TRP A 48 -2.67 3.21 -6.54
N GLU A 49 -3.76 3.82 -7.02
CA GLU A 49 -4.89 3.09 -7.58
C GLU A 49 -4.49 2.36 -8.87
N MET A 50 -3.79 3.03 -9.79
CA MET A 50 -3.30 2.41 -11.03
C MET A 50 -2.42 1.19 -10.74
N ARG A 51 -1.46 1.31 -9.81
CA ARG A 51 -0.56 0.22 -9.43
C ARG A 51 -1.30 -0.96 -8.80
N ALA A 52 -2.37 -0.67 -8.05
CA ALA A 52 -3.20 -1.69 -7.44
C ALA A 52 -4.07 -2.45 -8.45
N THR A 53 -4.62 -1.78 -9.47
CA THR A 53 -5.65 -2.36 -10.35
C THR A 53 -5.11 -2.87 -11.68
N THR A 54 -3.90 -2.49 -12.09
CA THR A 54 -3.36 -2.85 -13.42
C THR A 54 -2.91 -4.32 -13.49
N GLY A 55 -2.59 -4.95 -12.36
CA GLY A 55 -2.07 -6.32 -12.31
C GLY A 55 -0.59 -6.42 -12.66
N PHE A 56 0.23 -5.53 -12.09
CA PHE A 56 1.68 -5.57 -12.30
C PHE A 56 2.27 -6.80 -11.60
N VAL A 57 2.85 -7.71 -12.38
CA VAL A 57 3.52 -8.90 -11.84
C VAL A 57 4.99 -8.58 -11.55
N GLY A 58 5.37 -8.56 -10.28
CA GLY A 58 6.73 -8.32 -9.81
C GLY A 58 7.26 -6.90 -10.00
N PHE A 59 6.37 -5.93 -10.20
CA PHE A 59 6.72 -4.52 -10.47
C PHE A 59 5.75 -3.52 -9.80
N VAL A 60 5.10 -3.90 -8.71
CA VAL A 60 4.26 -3.01 -7.92
C VAL A 60 5.16 -2.06 -7.12
N SER A 61 5.25 -0.79 -7.55
CA SER A 61 5.96 0.27 -6.83
C SER A 61 4.97 1.22 -6.16
N SER A 62 5.36 1.78 -5.02
CA SER A 62 4.59 2.77 -4.26
C SER A 62 4.83 4.22 -4.71
N CYS A 63 5.78 4.46 -5.62
CA CYS A 63 6.14 5.78 -6.16
C CYS A 63 6.37 6.86 -5.07
N LEU A 64 6.87 6.46 -3.90
CA LEU A 64 6.96 7.35 -2.75
C LEU A 64 7.97 8.48 -2.95
N ASP A 65 9.11 8.20 -3.58
CA ASP A 65 10.11 9.23 -3.86
C ASP A 65 9.59 10.30 -4.85
N GLU A 66 8.73 9.91 -5.80
CA GLU A 66 8.14 10.82 -6.79
C GLU A 66 7.14 11.78 -6.14
N HIS A 67 6.31 11.29 -5.21
CA HIS A 67 5.22 12.08 -4.62
C HIS A 67 5.60 12.78 -3.30
N LEU A 68 6.34 12.11 -2.44
CA LEU A 68 6.70 12.61 -1.11
C LEU A 68 8.04 13.36 -1.14
N GLY A 69 8.98 12.91 -1.97
CA GLY A 69 10.35 13.39 -1.96
C GLY A 69 10.93 13.37 -0.54
N THR A 70 11.44 14.51 -0.08
CA THR A 70 11.93 14.69 1.30
C THR A 70 11.06 15.64 2.13
N ASP A 71 9.85 15.95 1.68
CA ASP A 71 8.94 16.89 2.35
C ASP A 71 8.32 16.26 3.61
N PRO A 72 8.65 16.74 4.82
CA PRO A 72 8.15 16.15 6.06
C PRO A 72 6.63 16.26 6.22
N ALA A 73 5.99 17.28 5.64
CA ALA A 73 4.53 17.45 5.73
C ALA A 73 3.80 16.39 4.89
N ARG A 74 4.33 16.08 3.69
CA ARG A 74 3.78 15.01 2.85
C ARG A 74 3.97 13.65 3.49
N VAL A 75 5.15 13.38 4.04
CA VAL A 75 5.44 12.14 4.80
C VAL A 75 4.51 11.98 5.99
N ALA A 76 4.27 13.05 6.76
CA ALA A 76 3.34 13.01 7.89
C ALA A 76 1.91 12.69 7.45
N LEU A 77 1.45 13.25 6.32
CA LEU A 77 0.13 12.94 5.77
C LEU A 77 0.03 11.49 5.30
N ALA A 78 1.02 10.99 4.55
CA ALA A 78 1.05 9.59 4.11
C ALA A 78 1.08 8.60 5.29
N LEU A 79 1.80 8.93 6.36
CA LEU A 79 1.78 8.17 7.61
C LEU A 79 0.39 8.17 8.25
N HIS A 80 -0.26 9.34 8.33
CA HIS A 80 -1.60 9.44 8.88
C HIS A 80 -2.62 8.60 8.09
N LEU A 81 -2.55 8.62 6.76
CA LEU A 81 -3.39 7.78 5.90
C LEU A 81 -3.10 6.28 6.11
N SER A 82 -1.82 5.91 6.22
CA SER A 82 -1.41 4.53 6.50
C SER A 82 -1.96 4.03 7.84
N GLU A 83 -1.95 4.87 8.87
CA GLU A 83 -2.53 4.53 10.18
C GLU A 83 -4.04 4.31 10.10
N ARG A 84 -4.77 5.11 9.32
CA ARG A 84 -6.21 4.92 9.08
C ARG A 84 -6.51 3.60 8.37
N VAL A 85 -5.71 3.23 7.36
CA VAL A 85 -5.82 1.93 6.70
C VAL A 85 -5.60 0.80 7.70
N LEU A 86 -4.56 0.88 8.54
CA LEU A 86 -4.29 -0.11 9.59
C LEU A 86 -5.47 -0.26 10.57
N GLN A 87 -6.08 0.84 11.01
CA GLN A 87 -7.27 0.79 11.87
C GLN A 87 -8.46 0.12 11.18
N ARG A 88 -8.67 0.43 9.89
CA ARG A 88 -9.73 -0.20 9.08
C ARG A 88 -9.51 -1.69 8.90
N LEU A 89 -8.26 -2.13 8.73
CA LEU A 89 -7.88 -3.54 8.65
C LEU A 89 -8.11 -4.26 9.98
N LEU A 90 -7.73 -3.65 11.10
CA LEU A 90 -7.97 -4.20 12.44
C LEU A 90 -9.45 -4.46 12.71
N GLY A 91 -10.33 -3.54 12.27
CA GLY A 91 -11.78 -3.70 12.36
C GLY A 91 -12.36 -4.85 11.50
N ARG A 92 -11.55 -5.49 10.66
CA ARG A 92 -11.92 -6.61 9.78
C ARG A 92 -11.25 -7.93 10.17
N THR A 93 -10.57 -7.97 11.31
CA THR A 93 -9.95 -9.20 11.83
C THR A 93 -11.02 -10.31 11.98
N PRO A 94 -10.76 -11.57 11.56
CA PRO A 94 -9.45 -12.11 11.15
C PRO A 94 -9.15 -12.03 9.65
N ALA A 95 -10.14 -11.79 8.79
CA ALA A 95 -9.96 -11.84 7.35
C ALA A 95 -10.86 -10.83 6.62
N ILE A 96 -10.36 -10.30 5.50
CA ILE A 96 -11.15 -9.46 4.59
C ILE A 96 -11.95 -10.39 3.67
N PRO A 97 -13.28 -10.23 3.58
CA PRO A 97 -14.10 -11.04 2.68
C PRO A 97 -13.59 -10.95 1.24
N LYS A 98 -13.43 -12.09 0.57
CA LYS A 98 -12.92 -12.15 -0.81
C LYS A 98 -13.75 -11.35 -1.79
N ASP A 99 -15.08 -11.35 -1.63
CA ASP A 99 -15.99 -10.62 -2.52
C ASP A 99 -15.77 -9.11 -2.42
N LEU A 100 -15.41 -8.64 -1.22
CA LEU A 100 -15.06 -7.26 -0.99
C LEU A 100 -13.71 -6.93 -1.65
N VAL A 101 -12.70 -7.79 -1.53
CA VAL A 101 -11.41 -7.56 -2.20
C VAL A 101 -11.55 -7.60 -3.72
N ASN A 102 -12.31 -8.56 -4.25
CA ASN A 102 -12.62 -8.67 -5.68
C ASN A 102 -13.37 -7.43 -6.20
N SER A 103 -14.20 -6.79 -5.36
CA SER A 103 -14.87 -5.53 -5.73
C SER A 103 -13.90 -4.36 -5.96
N TYR A 104 -12.66 -4.46 -5.50
CA TYR A 104 -11.64 -3.43 -5.68
C TYR A 104 -10.99 -3.47 -7.07
N GLY A 105 -11.11 -4.58 -7.81
CA GLY A 105 -10.44 -4.77 -9.10
C GLY A 105 -8.91 -4.86 -8.98
N THR A 106 -8.38 -5.26 -7.82
CA THR A 106 -6.94 -5.43 -7.59
C THR A 106 -6.39 -6.64 -8.35
N GLY A 107 -5.18 -6.52 -8.91
CA GLY A 107 -4.51 -7.63 -9.62
C GLY A 107 -4.79 -7.71 -11.12
N GLY A 108 -5.59 -6.80 -11.69
CA GLY A 108 -5.93 -6.78 -13.10
C GLY A 108 -7.30 -7.37 -13.43
N HIS A 109 -7.71 -7.29 -14.70
CA HIS A 109 -9.07 -7.61 -15.17
C HIS A 109 -9.52 -9.05 -14.87
N ASP A 110 -8.57 -9.99 -14.84
CA ASP A 110 -8.85 -11.43 -14.63
C ASP A 110 -8.38 -11.95 -13.27
N ALA A 111 -7.88 -11.07 -12.40
CA ALA A 111 -7.46 -11.48 -11.06
C ALA A 111 -8.66 -11.59 -10.11
N GLY A 112 -8.67 -12.64 -9.31
CA GLY A 112 -9.69 -12.88 -8.32
C GLY A 112 -9.13 -13.67 -7.14
N PHE A 113 -9.64 -13.35 -5.95
CA PHE A 113 -9.40 -14.07 -4.73
C PHE A 113 -10.45 -15.16 -4.56
N ASP A 114 -10.01 -16.41 -4.48
CA ASP A 114 -10.88 -17.56 -4.23
C ASP A 114 -11.19 -17.78 -2.75
N VAL A 115 -10.39 -17.17 -1.87
CA VAL A 115 -10.45 -17.30 -0.41
C VAL A 115 -10.39 -15.92 0.25
N ASP A 116 -10.96 -15.81 1.45
CA ASP A 116 -10.86 -14.59 2.24
C ASP A 116 -9.40 -14.29 2.58
N LEU A 117 -9.04 -13.01 2.52
CA LEU A 117 -7.66 -12.58 2.67
C LEU A 117 -7.32 -12.39 4.15
N PRO A 118 -6.31 -13.09 4.70
CA PRO A 118 -5.95 -12.94 6.10
C PRO A 118 -5.48 -11.49 6.37
N VAL A 119 -5.98 -10.90 7.46
CA VAL A 119 -5.66 -9.51 7.83
C VAL A 119 -4.23 -9.38 8.33
N GLU A 120 -3.68 -10.40 9.00
CA GLU A 120 -2.34 -10.31 9.61
C GLU A 120 -1.24 -9.95 8.61
N PRO A 121 -1.09 -10.62 7.44
CA PRO A 121 -0.11 -10.19 6.45
C PRO A 121 -0.33 -8.78 5.89
N MET A 122 -1.57 -8.30 5.83
CA MET A 122 -1.85 -6.91 5.45
C MET A 122 -1.37 -5.93 6.53
N LEU A 123 -1.56 -6.26 7.80
CA LEU A 123 -1.07 -5.47 8.92
C LEU A 123 0.46 -5.44 8.95
N ALA A 124 1.12 -6.56 8.65
CA ALA A 124 2.57 -6.62 8.50
C ALA A 124 3.07 -5.69 7.39
N CYS A 125 2.44 -5.75 6.20
CA CYS A 125 2.72 -4.85 5.09
C CYS A 125 2.57 -3.38 5.50
N GLY A 126 1.45 -3.01 6.12
CA GLY A 126 1.21 -1.63 6.53
C GLY A 126 2.17 -1.13 7.61
N ARG A 127 2.60 -2.00 8.54
CA ARG A 127 3.63 -1.66 9.54
C ARG A 127 4.99 -1.46 8.89
N ALA A 128 5.38 -2.33 7.96
CA ALA A 128 6.63 -2.19 7.21
C ALA A 128 6.62 -0.88 6.39
N PHE A 129 5.51 -0.57 5.72
CA PHE A 129 5.31 0.68 4.99
C PHE A 129 5.42 1.92 5.89
N ALA A 130 4.83 1.88 7.09
CA ALA A 130 4.94 2.98 8.04
C ALA A 130 6.39 3.13 8.58
N SER A 131 7.10 2.03 8.82
CA SER A 131 8.52 2.05 9.21
C SER A 131 9.40 2.62 8.09
N LEU A 132 9.08 2.29 6.83
CA LEU A 132 9.74 2.81 5.65
C LEU A 132 9.59 4.35 5.56
N LEU A 133 8.36 4.86 5.69
CA LEU A 133 8.09 6.31 5.72
C LEU A 133 8.79 7.04 6.87
N ARG A 134 8.92 6.37 8.03
CA ARG A 134 9.66 6.90 9.19
C ARG A 134 11.19 6.79 9.04
N LYS A 135 11.69 6.24 7.93
CA LYS A 135 13.12 5.95 7.69
C LYS A 135 13.74 5.08 8.78
N GLN A 136 12.95 4.16 9.33
CA GLN A 136 13.38 3.19 10.35
C GLN A 136 13.98 1.92 9.73
N LEU A 137 13.87 1.76 8.40
CA LEU A 137 14.58 0.74 7.65
C LEU A 137 15.92 1.30 7.17
N PRO A 138 17.06 0.61 7.40
CA PRO A 138 18.34 1.09 6.91
C PRO A 138 18.40 1.15 5.36
N PRO A 139 19.25 1.99 4.76
CA PRO A 139 19.49 1.96 3.31
C PRO A 139 20.03 0.60 2.86
N GLY A 140 19.56 0.09 1.72
CA GLY A 140 19.91 -1.26 1.24
C GLY A 140 19.38 -2.40 2.12
N HIS A 141 18.42 -2.12 3.00
CA HIS A 141 17.71 -3.13 3.75
C HIS A 141 16.63 -3.76 2.88
N ASP A 142 16.75 -5.06 2.62
CA ASP A 142 15.77 -5.87 1.90
C ASP A 142 15.23 -6.93 2.87
N SER A 143 14.23 -6.56 3.67
CA SER A 143 13.52 -7.50 4.55
C SER A 143 12.13 -7.83 4.01
N TRP A 144 11.54 -8.89 4.52
CA TRP A 144 10.16 -9.26 4.20
C TRP A 144 9.18 -8.55 5.14
N ALA A 145 8.02 -8.18 4.61
CA ALA A 145 6.85 -7.92 5.44
C ALA A 145 6.39 -9.23 6.09
N CYS A 146 6.84 -9.48 7.33
CA CYS A 146 6.46 -10.62 8.17
C CYS A 146 5.35 -10.25 9.16
#